data_AF-A0A348WHA1-F1
#
_entry.id   AF-A0A348WHA1-F1
#
_cell.length_a   1.000
_cell.length_b   1.000
_cell.length_c   1.000
_cell.angle_alpha   90.00
_cell.angle_beta   90.00
_cell.angle_gamma   90.00
#
_symmetry.space_group_name_H-M   'P 1'
#
loop_
_entity.id
_entity.type
_entity.pdbx_description
1 polymer ?
#
loop_
_entity_poly.entity_id
_entity_poly.type
_entity_poly.pdbx_seq_one_letter_code
_entity_poly.pdbx_strand_id
1 'polypeptide(L)'
;MKRLDVMAAVLSAGLGIGLAGGALAFGGSGAKQVTAPPPDYLGQWYISGGCSYSRAQAPGYPVHWVLILNPHHLGQGPAPKYCPYRL
;
A
#
# COMPACT_ATOMS: atom_id res chain seq x y z
N MET A 1 56.10 -18.95 28.08
CA MET A 1 56.24 -17.60 27.47
C MET A 1 56.30 -17.81 25.96
N LYS A 2 55.15 -17.75 25.26
CA LYS A 2 54.81 -16.79 24.16
C LYS A 2 55.96 -16.60 23.15
N ARG A 3 55.83 -16.75 21.82
CA ARG A 3 54.70 -16.86 20.88
C ARG A 3 55.31 -17.01 19.46
N LEU A 4 54.64 -17.78 18.57
CA LEU A 4 54.42 -17.54 17.12
C LEU A 4 55.68 -17.57 16.21
N ASP A 5 55.73 -18.04 14.96
CA ASP A 5 54.82 -18.30 13.84
C ASP A 5 55.44 -19.48 13.02
N VAL A 6 54.80 -20.24 12.14
CA VAL A 6 54.26 -19.82 10.84
C VAL A 6 53.36 -20.93 10.32
N MET A 7 52.15 -20.53 9.91
CA MET A 7 51.18 -21.36 9.22
C MET A 7 51.64 -21.68 7.79
N ALA A 8 51.56 -22.95 7.41
CA ALA A 8 51.48 -23.37 6.01
C ALA A 8 50.07 -23.91 5.75
N ALA A 9 49.38 -23.19 4.87
CA ALA A 9 48.02 -23.39 4.45
C ALA A 9 47.82 -24.71 3.70
N VAL A 10 46.64 -25.35 3.84
CA VAL A 10 46.06 -26.10 2.72
C VAL A 10 44.54 -25.96 2.71
N LEU A 11 44.10 -25.36 1.59
CA LEU A 11 42.83 -25.38 0.91
C LEU A 11 41.76 -26.39 1.36
N SER A 12 40.53 -25.89 1.48
CA SER A 12 39.31 -26.61 1.08
C SER A 12 38.21 -25.58 0.83
N ALA A 13 38.11 -25.11 -0.41
CA ALA A 13 36.91 -24.42 -0.89
C ALA A 13 35.77 -25.45 -0.95
N GLY A 14 34.99 -25.53 0.14
CA GLY A 14 33.76 -26.30 0.17
C GLY A 14 32.72 -25.60 -0.72
N LEU A 15 32.41 -26.21 -1.86
CA LEU A 15 31.35 -25.81 -2.76
C LEU A 15 29.99 -26.05 -2.06
N GLY A 16 29.52 -25.05 -1.31
CA GLY A 16 28.18 -25.06 -0.74
C GLY A 16 27.14 -24.91 -1.85
N ILE A 17 26.57 -26.02 -2.31
CA ILE A 17 25.35 -26.01 -3.12
C ILE A 17 24.20 -25.63 -2.17
N GLY A 18 24.03 -24.33 -1.96
CA GLY A 18 22.82 -23.79 -1.37
C GLY A 18 21.69 -23.93 -2.39
N LEU A 19 20.75 -24.84 -2.14
CA LEU A 19 19.43 -24.79 -2.76
C LEU A 19 18.76 -23.48 -2.30
N ALA A 20 19.03 -22.40 -3.02
CA ALA A 20 18.37 -21.12 -2.85
C ALA A 20 16.91 -21.32 -3.25
N GLY A 21 16.06 -21.63 -2.26
CA GLY A 21 14.62 -21.51 -2.37
C GLY A 21 14.30 -20.06 -2.71
N GLY A 22 14.04 -19.80 -4.00
CA GLY A 22 13.56 -18.51 -4.46
C GLY A 22 12.17 -18.28 -3.90
N ALA A 23 12.06 -17.59 -2.77
CA ALA A 23 10.81 -17.01 -2.34
C ALA A 23 10.45 -15.92 -3.38
N LEU A 24 9.46 -16.19 -4.22
CA LEU A 24 8.81 -15.18 -5.03
C LEU A 24 8.17 -14.17 -4.07
N ALA A 25 8.88 -13.07 -3.81
CA ALA A 25 8.28 -11.91 -3.19
C ALA A 25 7.28 -11.32 -4.18
N PHE A 26 6.01 -11.69 -4.05
CA PHE A 26 4.93 -10.92 -4.66
C PHE A 26 5.01 -9.54 -4.04
N GLY A 27 5.54 -8.59 -4.80
CA GLY A 27 5.58 -7.19 -4.42
C GLY A 27 4.15 -6.75 -4.12
N GLY A 28 3.81 -6.70 -2.84
CA GLY A 28 2.56 -6.12 -2.39
C GLY A 28 2.62 -4.65 -2.77
N SER A 29 1.98 -4.28 -3.86
CA SER A 29 1.65 -2.89 -4.17
C SER A 29 1.04 -2.32 -2.90
N GLY A 30 1.71 -1.36 -2.26
CA GLY A 30 1.20 -0.71 -1.07
C GLY A 30 -0.15 -0.10 -1.39
N ALA A 31 -1.23 -0.87 -1.17
CA ALA A 31 -2.57 -0.47 -1.51
C ALA A 31 -2.90 0.71 -0.60
N LYS A 32 -3.04 1.89 -1.19
CA LYS A 32 -3.51 3.06 -0.45
C LYS A 32 -4.85 2.66 0.18
N GLN A 33 -4.88 2.61 1.50
CA GLN A 33 -6.07 2.27 2.24
C GLN A 33 -7.07 3.40 2.05
N VAL A 34 -8.25 3.07 1.55
CA VAL A 34 -9.38 4.00 1.47
C VAL A 34 -10.28 3.71 2.66
N THR A 35 -10.40 4.69 3.55
CA THR A 35 -11.19 4.58 4.79
C THR A 35 -12.46 5.41 4.65
N ALA A 36 -13.58 4.96 5.22
CA ALA A 36 -14.80 5.75 5.30
C ALA A 36 -14.60 7.00 6.19
N PRO A 37 -15.30 8.11 5.91
CA PRO A 37 -15.29 9.26 6.80
C PRO A 37 -15.90 8.93 8.17
N PRO A 38 -15.55 9.70 9.23
CA PRO A 38 -16.21 9.60 10.52
C PRO A 38 -17.74 9.78 10.42
N PRO A 39 -18.55 9.14 11.28
CA PRO A 39 -20.01 9.23 11.23
C PRO A 39 -20.57 10.65 11.35
N ASP A 40 -19.84 11.55 12.01
CA ASP A 40 -20.16 12.96 12.22
C ASP A 40 -19.60 13.88 11.13
N TYR A 41 -18.99 13.33 10.07
CA TYR A 41 -18.48 14.13 8.97
C TYR A 41 -19.60 14.75 8.13
N LEU A 42 -19.71 16.08 8.17
CA LEU A 42 -20.80 16.81 7.51
C LEU A 42 -20.44 17.35 6.11
N GLY A 43 -19.18 17.23 5.68
CA GLY A 43 -18.72 17.78 4.41
C GLY A 43 -19.40 17.16 3.18
N GLN A 44 -19.49 17.92 2.09
CA GLN A 44 -20.05 17.42 0.82
C GLN A 44 -19.07 16.51 0.07
N TRP A 45 -17.77 16.67 0.33
CA TRP A 45 -16.68 15.97 -0.37
C TRP A 45 -15.76 15.33 0.65
N TYR A 46 -15.27 14.13 0.37
CA TYR A 46 -14.32 13.43 1.24
C TYR A 46 -13.20 12.81 0.42
N ILE A 47 -11.95 12.99 0.85
CA ILE A 47 -10.76 12.51 0.14
C ILE A 47 -10.01 11.53 1.05
N SER A 48 -9.80 10.31 0.56
CA SER A 48 -9.14 9.23 1.30
C SER A 48 -8.38 8.33 0.36
N GLY A 49 -7.15 7.98 0.72
CA GLY A 49 -6.30 7.11 -0.11
C GLY A 49 -6.03 7.63 -1.53
N GLY A 50 -6.22 8.93 -1.82
CA GLY A 50 -6.11 9.47 -3.19
C GLY A 50 -7.38 9.32 -4.05
N CYS A 51 -8.49 8.90 -3.45
CA CYS A 51 -9.81 8.81 -4.06
C CYS A 51 -10.70 9.93 -3.49
N SER A 52 -11.54 10.53 -4.34
CA SER A 52 -12.47 11.61 -3.96
C SER A 52 -13.92 11.12 -4.03
N TYR A 53 -14.71 11.40 -3.00
CA TYR A 53 -16.10 10.95 -2.86
C TYR A 53 -17.06 12.11 -2.66
N SER A 54 -18.28 11.96 -3.17
CA SER A 54 -19.39 12.88 -2.94
C SER A 54 -20.37 12.29 -1.92
N ARG A 55 -20.87 13.15 -1.03
CA ARG A 55 -21.92 12.80 -0.08
C ARG A 55 -23.27 12.76 -0.78
N ALA A 56 -24.01 11.68 -0.60
CA ALA A 56 -25.39 11.53 -1.05
C ALA A 56 -26.27 11.08 0.12
N GLN A 57 -27.36 11.80 0.36
CA GLN A 57 -28.34 11.45 1.40
C GLN A 57 -29.73 11.89 0.96
N ALA A 58 -30.66 10.94 0.85
CA ALA A 58 -32.07 11.24 0.67
C ALA A 58 -32.77 11.33 2.04
N PRO A 59 -33.85 12.12 2.18
CA PRO A 59 -34.65 12.14 3.42
C PRO A 59 -35.10 10.73 3.80
N GLY A 60 -34.81 10.31 5.03
CA GLY A 60 -35.14 8.97 5.54
C GLY A 60 -34.14 7.86 5.21
N TYR A 61 -33.05 8.15 4.49
CA TYR A 61 -32.02 7.17 4.12
C TYR A 61 -30.66 7.51 4.76
N PRO A 62 -29.78 6.51 4.97
CA PRO A 62 -28.42 6.75 5.46
C PRO A 62 -27.60 7.53 4.44
N VAL A 63 -26.49 8.11 4.93
CA VAL A 63 -25.49 8.74 4.08
C VAL A 63 -24.75 7.68 3.27
N HIS A 64 -24.54 7.95 1.99
CA HIS A 64 -23.69 7.18 1.10
C HIS A 64 -22.59 8.07 0.52
N TRP A 65 -21.44 7.47 0.25
CA TRP A 65 -20.31 8.12 -0.39
C TRP A 65 -20.07 7.50 -1.76
N VAL A 66 -20.08 8.31 -2.81
CA VAL A 66 -19.96 7.83 -4.21
C VAL A 66 -18.67 8.37 -4.83
N LEU A 67 -17.90 7.51 -5.49
CA LEU A 67 -16.65 7.87 -6.13
C LEU A 67 -16.87 8.93 -7.22
N ILE A 68 -16.05 9.97 -7.20
CA ILE A 68 -15.99 10.98 -8.25
C ILE A 68 -14.88 10.58 -9.22
N LEU A 69 -15.23 10.29 -10.47
CA LEU A 69 -14.26 9.79 -11.44
C LEU A 69 -13.27 10.86 -11.92
N ASN A 70 -13.71 12.11 -12.13
CA ASN A 70 -12.88 13.20 -12.63
C ASN A 70 -13.03 14.48 -11.75
N PRO A 71 -12.53 14.47 -10.51
CA PRO A 71 -12.69 15.53 -9.50
C PRO A 71 -11.85 16.80 -9.75
N HIS A 72 -11.78 17.29 -10.99
CA HIS A 72 -10.98 18.46 -11.36
C HIS A 72 -11.35 19.74 -10.59
N HIS A 73 -12.63 19.94 -10.26
CA HIS A 73 -13.10 21.07 -9.45
C HIS A 73 -12.65 20.99 -7.98
N LEU A 74 -12.16 19.83 -7.52
CA LEU A 74 -11.53 19.63 -6.21
C LEU A 74 -10.00 19.71 -6.30
N GLY A 75 -9.42 20.06 -7.46
CA GLY A 75 -7.97 20.08 -7.69
C GLY A 75 -7.34 18.69 -7.74
N GLN A 76 -8.14 17.64 -7.93
CA GLN A 76 -7.70 16.24 -7.95
C GLN A 76 -7.69 15.69 -9.38
N GLY A 77 -6.77 14.77 -9.66
CA GLY A 77 -6.71 14.04 -10.94
C GLY A 77 -7.81 12.98 -11.08
N PRO A 78 -7.87 12.27 -12.22
CA PRO A 78 -8.80 11.16 -12.41
C PRO A 78 -8.66 10.07 -11.35
N ALA A 79 -9.77 9.45 -10.97
CA ALA A 79 -9.81 8.39 -9.97
C ALA A 79 -8.97 7.17 -10.41
N PRO A 80 -8.00 6.74 -9.61
CA PRO A 80 -7.26 5.51 -9.86
C PRO A 80 -8.15 4.26 -9.88
N LYS A 81 -7.70 3.21 -10.59
CA LYS A 81 -8.42 1.93 -10.71
C LYS A 81 -8.66 1.21 -9.37
N TYR A 82 -7.86 1.49 -8.35
CA TYR A 82 -8.01 0.88 -7.02
C TYR A 82 -9.11 1.53 -6.18
N CYS A 83 -9.67 2.67 -6.60
CA CYS A 83 -10.69 3.35 -5.83
C CYS A 83 -11.99 2.54 -5.83
N PRO A 84 -12.53 2.20 -4.64
CA PRO A 84 -13.86 1.61 -4.56
C PRO A 84 -14.92 2.62 -5.01
N TYR A 85 -15.96 2.14 -5.70
CA TYR A 85 -17.04 3.00 -6.20
C TYR A 85 -17.89 3.64 -5.09
N ARG A 86 -17.92 3.03 -3.90
CA ARG A 86 -18.61 3.54 -2.70
C ARG A 86 -17.83 3.25 -1.43
N LEU A 87 -18.05 4.07 -0.40
CA LEU A 87 -17.63 3.84 0.99
C LEU A 87 -18.85 3.63 1.89
#